data_AF-A0A968JMP1-F1
#
_entry.id   AF-A0A968JMP1-F1
#
_cell.length_a   1.000
_cell.length_b   1.000
_cell.length_c   1.000
_cell.angle_alpha   90.00
_cell.angle_beta   90.00
_cell.angle_gamma   90.00
#
_symmetry.space_group_name_H-M   'P 1'
#
loop_
_entity.id
_entity.type
_entity.pdbx_description
1 polymer ?
#
loop_
_entity_poly.entity_id
_entity_poly.type
_entity_poly.pdbx_seq_one_letter_code
_entity_poly.pdbx_strand_id
1 'polypeptide(L)'
;MKDSAGNDIKIPKYKELRCTFVEKVKDKSAVIEGEIEISSSNPKRILTREPIAAQTQFHDISYRAYGDIEALDIEQRRLLNDGEVPFPDDYSIIQGTGQALKNSIAEVIYNNRSFLK
;
A
#
# COMPACT_ATOMS: atom_id res chain seq x y z
N MET A 1 50.54 -23.83 20.90
CA MET A 1 50.30 -24.04 22.34
C MET A 1 49.42 -25.28 22.46
N LYS A 2 49.88 -26.31 23.17
CA LYS A 2 49.17 -27.59 23.32
C LYS A 2 48.68 -27.73 24.76
N ASP A 3 47.55 -28.40 24.97
CA ASP A 3 47.00 -28.65 26.30
C ASP A 3 47.83 -29.70 27.05
N SER A 4 47.47 -29.97 28.30
CA SER A 4 48.14 -30.97 29.15
C SER A 4 48.06 -32.41 28.61
N ALA A 5 47.23 -32.68 27.60
CA ALA A 5 47.09 -33.97 26.93
C ALA A 5 47.68 -33.99 25.50
N GLY A 6 48.35 -32.91 25.07
CA GLY A 6 49.02 -32.80 23.77
C GLY A 6 48.14 -32.31 22.60
N ASN A 7 46.87 -31.99 22.85
CA ASN A 7 45.96 -31.48 21.82
C ASN A 7 46.21 -29.98 21.57
N ASP A 8 45.95 -29.53 20.34
CA ASP A 8 46.10 -28.11 20.01
C ASP A 8 45.00 -27.28 20.70
N ILE A 9 45.42 -26.27 21.47
CA ILE A 9 44.50 -25.36 22.16
C ILE A 9 43.86 -24.45 21.11
N LYS A 10 42.53 -24.58 20.93
CA LYS A 10 41.75 -23.69 20.07
C LYS A 10 41.38 -22.42 20.82
N ILE A 11 41.72 -21.27 20.24
CA ILE A 11 41.33 -19.95 20.75
C ILE A 11 40.10 -19.50 19.97
N PRO A 12 38.98 -19.14 20.63
CA PRO A 12 37.81 -18.62 19.94
C PRO A 12 38.17 -17.31 19.24
N LYS A 13 37.79 -17.19 17.97
CA LYS A 13 37.88 -15.94 17.20
C LYS A 13 36.48 -15.36 17.08
N TYR A 14 36.35 -14.09 17.46
CA TYR A 14 35.11 -13.33 17.31
C TYR A 14 35.23 -12.40 16.11
N LYS A 15 34.11 -12.21 15.40
CA LYS A 15 33.95 -11.22 14.33
C LYS A 15 32.75 -10.35 14.69
N GLU A 16 32.92 -9.05 14.66
CA GLU A 16 31.79 -8.12 14.79
C GLU A 16 31.07 -8.02 13.44
N LEU A 17 29.76 -8.19 13.46
CA LEU A 17 28.89 -8.08 12.30
C LEU A 17 27.98 -6.87 12.50
N ARG A 18 27.80 -6.07 11.45
CA ARG A 18 26.89 -4.92 11.47
C ARG A 18 26.11 -4.87 10.17
N CYS A 19 24.81 -4.67 10.30
CA CYS A 19 23.91 -4.44 9.19
C CYS A 19 22.88 -3.38 9.57
N THR A 20 22.55 -2.52 8.62
CA THR A 20 21.45 -1.56 8.73
C THR A 20 20.27 -2.11 7.97
N PHE A 21 19.19 -2.43 8.67
CA PHE A 21 17.92 -2.87 8.10
C PHE A 21 17.01 -1.65 7.94
N VAL A 22 16.52 -1.42 6.72
CA VAL A 22 15.71 -0.26 6.36
C VAL A 22 14.37 -0.73 5.81
N GLU A 23 13.29 -0.31 6.46
CA GLU A 23 11.93 -0.43 5.95
C GLU A 23 11.55 0.86 5.21
N LYS A 24 10.95 0.71 4.02
CA LYS A 24 10.39 1.81 3.25
C LYS A 24 8.91 1.55 3.00
N VAL A 25 8.09 2.40 3.59
CA VAL A 25 6.64 2.44 3.39
C VAL A 25 6.29 3.49 2.33
N LYS A 26 5.42 3.12 1.40
CA LYS A 26 4.91 4.01 0.36
C LYS A 26 3.39 3.97 0.36
N ASP A 27 2.81 5.13 0.60
CA ASP A 27 1.38 5.36 0.52
C ASP A 27 1.07 6.39 -0.54
N LYS A 28 0.09 6.10 -1.40
CA LYS A 28 -0.45 7.05 -2.36
C LYS A 28 -1.94 6.82 -2.49
N SER A 29 -2.73 7.88 -2.46
CA SER A 29 -4.17 7.78 -2.65
C SER A 29 -4.67 8.87 -3.58
N ALA A 30 -5.77 8.57 -4.27
CA ALA A 30 -6.56 9.54 -4.99
C ALA A 30 -7.99 9.45 -4.46
N VAL A 31 -8.57 10.61 -4.18
CA VAL A 31 -9.91 10.76 -3.62
C VAL A 31 -10.69 11.71 -4.52
N ILE A 32 -11.91 11.33 -4.88
CA ILE A 32 -12.87 12.21 -5.54
C ILE A 32 -14.10 12.28 -4.65
N GLU A 33 -14.46 13.49 -4.23
CA GLU A 33 -15.64 13.78 -3.42
C GLU A 33 -16.56 14.73 -4.20
N GLY A 34 -17.86 14.59 -3.97
CA GLY A 34 -18.86 15.45 -4.59
C GLY A 34 -20.27 15.16 -4.09
N GLU A 35 -21.24 15.73 -4.80
CA GLU A 35 -22.66 15.55 -4.52
C GLU A 35 -23.38 15.24 -5.84
N ILE A 36 -24.28 14.26 -5.80
CA ILE A 36 -25.18 13.94 -6.90
C ILE A 36 -26.51 14.63 -6.62
N GLU A 37 -26.92 15.51 -7.52
CA GLU A 37 -28.25 16.12 -7.52
C GLU A 37 -29.13 15.46 -8.59
N ILE A 38 -30.23 14.83 -8.16
CA ILE A 38 -31.26 14.34 -9.08
C ILE A 38 -32.37 15.39 -9.12
N SER A 39 -32.68 15.90 -10.32
CA SER A 39 -33.74 16.91 -10.51
C SER A 39 -34.73 16.49 -11.59
N SER A 40 -35.99 16.85 -11.40
CA SER A 40 -37.02 16.77 -12.45
C SER A 40 -36.99 18.05 -13.28
N SER A 41 -37.21 17.94 -14.59
CA SER A 41 -37.26 19.08 -15.51
C SER A 41 -38.66 19.68 -15.66
N ASN A 42 -39.72 18.94 -15.31
CA ASN A 42 -41.11 19.40 -15.44
C ASN A 42 -42.03 18.79 -14.34
N PRO A 43 -42.35 19.54 -13.26
CA PRO A 43 -41.85 20.86 -12.90
C PRO A 43 -40.37 20.81 -12.48
N LYS A 44 -39.63 21.92 -12.67
CA LYS A 44 -38.23 22.00 -12.27
C LYS A 44 -38.11 21.92 -10.73
N ARG A 45 -37.68 20.77 -10.21
CA ARG A 45 -37.47 20.56 -8.77
C ARG A 45 -36.33 19.60 -8.51
N ILE A 46 -35.59 19.84 -7.44
CA ILE A 46 -34.61 18.89 -6.91
C ILE A 46 -35.40 17.78 -6.22
N LEU A 47 -35.11 16.53 -6.58
CA LEU A 47 -35.74 15.33 -6.01
C LEU A 47 -34.92 14.80 -4.85
N THR A 48 -33.60 14.70 -5.03
CA THR A 48 -32.68 14.27 -3.98
C THR A 48 -31.28 14.83 -4.21
N ARG A 49 -30.50 14.84 -3.14
CA ARG A 49 -29.09 15.24 -3.06
C ARG A 49 -28.37 14.24 -2.19
N GLU A 50 -27.37 13.58 -2.75
CA GLU A 50 -26.61 12.53 -2.07
C GLU A 50 -25.10 12.79 -2.19
N PRO A 51 -24.34 12.77 -1.09
CA PRO A 51 -22.90 12.86 -1.16
C PRO A 51 -22.34 11.61 -1.82
N ILE A 52 -21.32 11.77 -2.66
CA ILE A 52 -20.59 10.68 -3.29
C ILE A 52 -19.09 10.84 -3.03
N ALA A 53 -18.44 9.73 -2.72
CA ALA A 53 -16.99 9.66 -2.59
C ALA A 53 -16.46 8.40 -3.27
N ALA A 54 -15.30 8.52 -3.90
CA ALA A 54 -14.56 7.42 -4.48
C ALA A 54 -13.08 7.56 -4.11
N GLN A 55 -12.45 6.43 -3.78
CA GLN A 55 -11.05 6.41 -3.38
C GLN A 55 -10.33 5.22 -4.01
N THR A 56 -9.10 5.45 -4.45
CA THR A 56 -8.12 4.40 -4.75
C THR A 56 -6.90 4.59 -3.87
N GLN A 57 -6.42 3.50 -3.28
CA GLN A 57 -5.24 3.50 -2.40
C GLN A 57 -4.18 2.56 -2.98
N PHE A 58 -2.93 3.01 -2.93
CA PHE A 58 -1.72 2.24 -3.17
C PHE A 58 -0.91 2.20 -1.88
N HIS A 59 -0.49 1.00 -1.52
CA HIS A 59 0.34 0.73 -0.36
C HIS A 59 1.41 -0.30 -0.73
N ASP A 60 2.66 0.01 -0.43
CA ASP A 60 3.80 -0.88 -0.64
C ASP A 60 4.79 -0.76 0.52
N ILE A 61 5.29 -1.90 0.99
CA ILE A 61 6.34 -1.98 2.00
C ILE A 61 7.49 -2.77 1.39
N SER A 62 8.69 -2.19 1.42
CA SER A 62 9.90 -2.84 0.92
C SER A 62 11.04 -2.74 1.92
N TYR A 63 11.94 -3.70 1.89
CA TYR A 63 13.02 -3.82 2.85
C TYR A 63 14.38 -3.80 2.15
N ARG A 64 15.36 -3.14 2.76
CA ARG A 64 16.74 -3.10 2.27
C ARG A 64 17.70 -3.33 3.41
N ALA A 65 18.80 -4.03 3.11
CA ALA A 65 19.88 -4.29 4.04
C ALA A 65 21.18 -3.68 3.54
N TYR A 66 21.91 -3.02 4.42
CA TYR A 66 23.22 -2.43 4.15
C TYR A 66 24.25 -2.93 5.16
N GLY A 67 25.21 -3.75 4.71
CA GLY A 67 26.24 -4.35 5.56
C GLY A 67 26.25 -5.87 5.48
N ASP A 68 26.64 -6.52 6.57
CA ASP A 68 26.76 -7.98 6.65
C ASP A 68 25.39 -8.63 6.91
N ILE A 69 24.81 -9.29 5.89
CA ILE A 69 23.47 -9.91 5.96
C ILE A 69 23.41 -11.02 7.01
N GLU A 70 24.54 -11.63 7.38
CA GLU A 70 24.59 -12.62 8.46
C GLU A 70 24.27 -12.03 9.83
N ALA A 71 24.36 -10.69 9.98
CA ALA A 71 23.95 -9.98 11.18
C ALA A 71 22.42 -9.88 11.33
N LEU A 72 21.64 -10.18 10.28
CA LEU A 72 20.19 -10.12 10.30
C LEU A 72 19.60 -11.44 10.81
N ASP A 73 18.45 -11.34 11.49
CA ASP A 73 17.69 -12.53 11.87
C ASP A 73 17.04 -13.21 10.64
N ILE A 74 16.41 -14.36 10.87
CA ILE A 74 15.81 -15.16 9.79
C ILE A 74 14.59 -14.45 9.17
N GLU A 75 13.81 -13.73 9.98
CA GLU A 75 12.60 -13.04 9.52
C GLU A 75 12.95 -11.81 8.67
N GLN A 76 13.91 -11.01 9.12
CA GLN A 76 14.47 -9.88 8.37
C GLN A 76 15.03 -10.33 7.02
N ARG A 77 15.73 -11.47 6.99
CA ARG A 77 16.21 -12.06 5.72
C ARG A 77 15.08 -12.50 4.82
N ARG A 78 13.97 -13.02 5.37
CA ARG A 78 12.79 -13.39 4.59
C ARG A 78 12.16 -12.18 3.91
N LEU A 79 12.07 -11.06 4.63
CA LEU A 79 11.49 -9.79 4.16
C LEU A 79 12.31 -9.12 3.03
N LEU A 80 13.62 -9.39 2.93
CA LEU A 80 14.46 -8.86 1.84
C LEU A 80 14.15 -9.45 0.46
N ASN A 81 13.42 -10.57 0.39
CA ASN A 81 13.04 -11.18 -0.88
C ASN A 81 11.83 -10.50 -1.54
N ASP A 82 11.10 -9.67 -0.77
CA ASP A 82 9.99 -8.91 -1.31
C ASP A 82 10.53 -7.69 -2.09
N GLY A 83 10.33 -7.73 -3.41
CA GLY A 83 10.77 -6.68 -4.32
C GLY A 83 9.98 -5.38 -4.13
N GLU A 84 10.63 -4.24 -4.37
CA GLU A 84 10.00 -2.93 -4.26
C GLU A 84 9.07 -2.65 -5.47
N VAL A 85 7.80 -2.31 -5.21
CA VAL A 85 6.84 -1.93 -6.26
C VAL A 85 6.87 -0.41 -6.48
N PRO A 86 7.13 0.11 -7.69
CA PRO A 86 7.13 1.57 -7.91
C PRO A 86 5.75 2.18 -7.61
N PHE A 87 5.73 3.47 -7.28
CA PHE A 87 4.46 4.19 -7.21
C PHE A 87 3.71 4.05 -8.54
N PRO A 88 2.37 3.91 -8.51
CA PRO A 88 1.57 4.00 -9.72
C PRO A 88 1.70 5.41 -10.29
N ASP A 89 1.60 5.53 -11.61
CA ASP A 89 1.52 6.84 -12.24
C ASP A 89 0.25 7.59 -11.81
N ASP A 90 0.33 8.92 -11.80
CA ASP A 90 -0.78 9.79 -11.37
C ASP A 90 -2.04 9.53 -12.19
N TYR A 91 -1.88 9.31 -13.50
CA TYR A 91 -3.01 9.07 -14.38
C TYR A 91 -3.72 7.75 -14.06
N SER A 92 -3.00 6.66 -13.83
CA SER A 92 -3.58 5.36 -13.49
C SER A 92 -4.35 5.39 -12.17
N ILE A 93 -3.82 6.02 -11.11
CA ILE A 93 -4.54 6.09 -9.83
C ILE A 93 -5.78 6.99 -9.95
N ILE A 94 -5.70 8.08 -10.72
CA ILE A 94 -6.86 8.94 -11.03
C ILE A 94 -7.90 8.17 -11.85
N GLN A 95 -7.47 7.41 -12.86
CA GLN A 95 -8.36 6.61 -13.71
C GLN A 95 -9.06 5.52 -12.89
N GLY A 96 -8.34 4.82 -12.02
CA GLY A 96 -8.91 3.84 -11.09
C GLY A 96 -9.96 4.47 -10.18
N THR A 97 -9.67 5.67 -9.66
CA THR A 97 -10.61 6.42 -8.81
C THR A 97 -11.83 6.88 -9.59
N GLY A 98 -11.65 7.32 -10.85
CA GLY A 98 -12.75 7.64 -11.75
C GLY A 98 -13.64 6.43 -12.08
N GLN A 99 -13.06 5.23 -12.18
CA GLN A 99 -13.83 4.01 -12.37
C GLN A 99 -14.62 3.63 -11.11
N ALA A 100 -14.02 3.78 -9.92
CA ALA A 100 -14.72 3.63 -8.65
C ALA A 100 -15.89 4.63 -8.55
N LEU A 101 -15.67 5.90 -8.93
CA LEU A 101 -16.72 6.92 -8.96
C LEU A 101 -17.88 6.55 -9.88
N LYS A 102 -17.60 6.04 -11.09
CA LYS A 102 -18.66 5.57 -12.00
C LYS A 102 -19.53 4.49 -11.38
N ASN A 103 -18.92 3.54 -10.66
CA ASN A 103 -19.65 2.47 -9.99
C ASN A 103 -20.54 3.05 -8.87
N SER A 104 -20.00 3.97 -8.07
CA SER A 104 -20.77 4.66 -7.02
C SER A 104 -21.93 5.49 -7.58
N ILE A 105 -21.74 6.19 -8.72
CA ILE A 105 -22.84 6.91 -9.40
C ILE A 105 -23.91 5.92 -9.86
N ALA A 106 -23.51 4.80 -10.48
CA ALA A 106 -24.46 3.79 -10.98
C ALA A 106 -25.29 3.18 -9.84
N GLU A 107 -24.69 2.97 -8.66
CA GLU A 107 -25.38 2.51 -7.46
C GLU A 107 -26.41 3.54 -6.97
N VAL A 108 -26.04 4.83 -6.90
CA VAL A 108 -26.98 5.91 -6.54
C VAL A 108 -28.15 5.97 -7.52
N ILE A 109 -27.90 5.86 -8.83
CA ILE A 109 -28.95 5.83 -9.85
C ILE A 109 -29.86 4.62 -9.67
N TYR A 110 -29.30 3.43 -9.43
CA TYR A 110 -30.07 2.20 -9.23
C TYR A 110 -30.98 2.30 -8.00
N ASN A 111 -30.45 2.82 -6.89
CA ASN A 111 -31.20 3.00 -5.64
C ASN A 111 -32.33 4.04 -5.81
N ASN A 112 -32.10 5.06 -6.64
CA ASN A 112 -33.06 6.14 -6.92
C ASN A 112 -33.96 5.88 -8.14
N ARG A 113 -34.01 4.65 -8.66
CA ARG A 113 -34.82 4.30 -9.85
C ARG A 113 -36.30 4.68 -9.76
N SER A 114 -36.85 4.80 -8.55
CA SER A 114 -38.24 5.24 -8.32
C SER A 114 -38.50 6.67 -8.79
N PHE A 115 -37.47 7.52 -8.79
CA PHE A 115 -37.54 8.91 -9.23
C PHE A 115 -37.33 9.09 -10.74
N LEU A 116 -36.88 8.02 -11.43
CA LEU A 116 -36.54 8.03 -12.86
C LEU A 116 -37.64 7.42 -13.75
N LYS A 117 -38.84 7.20 -13.20
CA LYS A 117 -40.02 6.73 -13.92
C LYS A 117 -40.78 7.88 -14.59
#